data_AF-A0A2A5SZQ5-F1
#
_entry.id   AF-A0A2A5SZQ5-F1
#
_cell.length_a   1.000
_cell.length_b   1.000
_cell.length_c   1.000
_cell.angle_alpha   90.00
_cell.angle_beta   90.00
_cell.angle_gamma   90.00
#
_symmetry.space_group_name_H-M   'P 1'
#
loop_
_entity.id
_entity.type
_entity.pdbx_description
1 polymer ?
#
loop_
_entity_poly.entity_id
_entity_poly.type
_entity_poly.pdbx_seq_one_letter_code
_entity_poly.pdbx_strand_id
1 'polypeptide(L)'
;MNKLYAICGDVDDFYQTFLLAWKKHLISSSIKQRNKPFCFFVSEVLTIVIAFHQSGYRDLKTYYIHFVCHYLLNKFPKLISDLHKKALMQI
;
A
#
# COMPACT_ATOMS: atom_id res chain seq x y z
N MET A 1 8.28 -2.84 17.70
CA MET A 1 8.85 -2.98 16.33
C MET A 1 8.28 -4.15 15.52
N ASN A 2 7.66 -5.16 16.14
CA ASN A 2 7.23 -6.40 15.47
C ASN A 2 5.84 -6.32 14.80
N LYS A 3 5.01 -5.36 15.23
CA LYS A 3 3.62 -5.23 14.78
C LYS A 3 3.49 -4.79 13.31
N LEU A 4 4.36 -3.90 12.84
CA LEU A 4 4.34 -3.42 11.45
C LEU A 4 4.76 -4.50 10.44
N TYR A 5 5.79 -5.30 10.76
CA TYR A 5 6.20 -6.42 9.91
C TYR A 5 5.14 -7.53 9.89
N ALA A 6 4.49 -7.81 11.02
CA ALA A 6 3.37 -8.74 11.07
C ALA A 6 2.19 -8.28 10.21
N ILE A 7 1.84 -6.98 10.27
CA ILE A 7 0.81 -6.39 9.40
C ILE A 7 1.22 -6.48 7.93
N CYS A 8 2.46 -6.16 7.60
CA CYS A 8 2.95 -6.23 6.22
C CYS A 8 2.85 -7.66 5.65
N GLY A 9 3.24 -8.67 6.44
CA GLY A 9 3.14 -10.07 6.05
C GLY A 9 1.70 -10.54 5.82
N ASP A 10 0.79 -10.23 6.76
CA ASP A 10 -0.64 -10.57 6.63
C ASP A 10 -1.29 -9.89 5.41
N VAL A 11 -0.90 -8.64 5.16
CA VAL A 11 -1.36 -7.87 4.01
C VAL A 11 -0.81 -8.44 2.69
N ASP A 12 0.44 -8.89 2.65
CA ASP A 12 1.02 -9.56 1.48
C ASP A 12 0.25 -10.85 1.15
N ASP A 13 -0.01 -11.69 2.15
CA ASP A 13 -0.75 -12.97 1.99
C ASP A 13 -2.20 -12.74 1.52
N PHE A 14 -2.87 -11.76 2.12
CA PHE A 14 -4.19 -11.31 1.68
C PHE A 14 -4.15 -10.81 0.23
N TYR A 15 -3.18 -9.95 -0.11
CA TYR A 15 -3.09 -9.34 -1.43
C TYR A 15 -2.87 -10.38 -2.54
N GLN A 16 -2.04 -11.40 -2.30
CA GLN A 16 -1.87 -12.52 -3.24
C GLN A 16 -3.18 -13.26 -3.49
N THR A 17 -3.93 -13.55 -2.43
CA THR A 17 -5.21 -14.24 -2.51
C THR A 17 -6.26 -13.37 -3.23
N PHE A 18 -6.33 -12.09 -2.89
CA PHE A 18 -7.21 -11.11 -3.52
C PHE A 18 -6.90 -10.96 -5.01
N LEU A 19 -5.63 -10.84 -5.39
CA LEU A 19 -5.21 -10.73 -6.80
C LEU A 19 -5.68 -11.91 -7.63
N LEU A 20 -5.59 -13.13 -7.09
CA LEU A 20 -6.04 -14.33 -7.78
C LEU A 20 -7.56 -14.31 -8.01
N ALA A 21 -8.33 -13.95 -6.97
CA ALA A 21 -9.79 -13.82 -7.07
C ALA A 21 -10.19 -12.69 -8.03
N TRP A 22 -9.52 -11.55 -7.97
CA TRP A 22 -9.75 -10.40 -8.82
C TRP A 22 -9.49 -10.70 -10.29
N LYS A 23 -8.38 -11.40 -10.60
CA LYS A 23 -8.08 -11.86 -11.97
C LYS A 23 -9.16 -12.78 -12.51
N LYS A 24 -9.64 -13.74 -11.70
CA LYS A 24 -10.75 -14.63 -12.09
C LYS A 24 -12.03 -13.83 -12.38
N HIS A 25 -12.34 -12.84 -11.54
CA HIS A 25 -13.49 -11.96 -11.75
C HIS A 25 -13.37 -11.13 -13.04
N LEU A 26 -12.21 -10.53 -13.31
CA LEU A 26 -11.96 -9.75 -14.53
C LEU A 26 -12.12 -10.58 -15.81
N ILE A 27 -11.66 -11.85 -15.79
CA ILE A 27 -11.85 -12.77 -16.91
C ILE A 27 -13.35 -13.05 -17.12
N SER A 28 -14.09 -13.30 -16.04
CA SER A 28 -15.53 -13.54 -16.09
C SER A 28 -16.34 -12.32 -16.54
N SER A 29 -15.92 -11.11 -16.17
CA SER A 29 -16.66 -9.88 -16.49
C SER A 29 -16.39 -9.33 -17.89
N SER A 30 -15.47 -9.94 -18.65
CA SER A 30 -14.97 -9.45 -19.95
C SER A 30 -14.43 -8.02 -19.91
N ILE A 31 -14.18 -7.46 -18.72
CA ILE A 31 -13.60 -6.13 -18.54
C ILE A 31 -12.11 -6.22 -18.87
N LYS A 32 -11.74 -5.67 -20.03
CA LYS A 32 -10.34 -5.55 -20.44
C LYS A 32 -9.68 -4.38 -19.72
N GLN A 33 -9.10 -4.64 -18.55
CA GLN A 33 -8.17 -3.72 -17.90
C GLN A 33 -6.73 -4.00 -18.32
N ARG A 34 -5.94 -2.93 -18.53
CA ARG A 34 -4.51 -3.05 -18.78
C ARG A 34 -3.82 -3.65 -17.55
N ASN A 35 -3.24 -4.84 -17.71
CA ASN A 35 -2.43 -5.47 -16.67
C ASN A 35 -1.04 -4.79 -16.64
N LYS A 36 -0.99 -3.58 -16.09
CA LYS A 36 0.29 -2.90 -15.82
C LYS A 36 0.74 -3.34 -14.43
N PRO A 37 1.85 -4.07 -14.30
CA PRO A 37 2.43 -4.30 -12.99
C PRO A 37 2.75 -2.92 -12.41
N PHE A 38 2.02 -2.53 -11.37
CA PHE A 38 2.45 -1.41 -10.56
C PHE A 38 3.73 -1.89 -9.86
N CYS A 39 4.84 -1.18 -10.07
CA CYS A 39 6.07 -1.40 -9.29
C CYS A 39 5.90 -1.03 -7.80
N PHE A 40 4.71 -0.57 -7.40
CA PHE A 40 4.34 -0.51 -6.00
C PHE A 40 4.12 -1.93 -5.50
N PHE A 41 4.74 -2.30 -4.38
CA PHE A 41 4.19 -3.36 -3.58
C PHE A 41 2.85 -2.84 -3.06
N VAL A 42 1.73 -3.32 -3.61
CA VAL A 42 0.40 -2.86 -3.17
C VAL A 42 0.21 -3.14 -1.68
N SER A 43 0.86 -4.17 -1.17
CA SER A 43 0.95 -4.48 0.25
C SER A 43 1.61 -3.39 1.09
N GLU A 44 2.64 -2.73 0.56
CA GLU A 44 3.32 -1.62 1.19
C GLU A 44 2.39 -0.40 1.33
N VAL A 45 1.67 -0.03 0.26
CA VAL A 45 0.69 1.08 0.30
C VAL A 45 -0.46 0.74 1.24
N LEU A 46 -0.97 -0.49 1.17
CA LEU A 46 -2.04 -0.96 2.04
C LEU A 46 -1.60 -0.96 3.51
N THR A 47 -0.35 -1.30 3.79
CA THR A 47 0.25 -1.21 5.14
C THR A 47 0.31 0.23 5.64
N ILE A 48 0.70 1.21 4.79
CA ILE A 48 0.68 2.63 5.14
C ILE A 48 -0.74 3.09 5.49
N VAL A 49 -1.73 2.70 4.70
CA VAL A 49 -3.14 3.07 4.89
C VAL A 49 -3.71 2.45 6.17
N ILE A 50 -3.43 1.17 6.43
CA ILE A 50 -3.85 0.51 7.67
C ILE A 50 -3.20 1.17 8.89
N ALA A 51 -1.89 1.43 8.82
CA ALA A 51 -1.17 2.11 9.89
C ALA A 51 -1.67 3.55 10.11
N PHE A 52 -2.04 4.27 9.03
CA PHE A 52 -2.68 5.58 9.11
C PHE A 52 -3.99 5.49 9.90
N HIS A 53 -4.89 4.57 9.54
CA HIS A 53 -6.15 4.38 10.26
C HIS A 53 -5.95 4.03 11.74
N GLN A 54 -4.94 3.23 12.06
CA GLN A 54 -4.62 2.88 13.46
C GLN A 54 -3.95 4.00 14.24
N SER A 55 -3.28 4.93 13.54
CA SER A 55 -2.51 6.01 14.17
C SER A 55 -3.36 7.16 14.71
N GLY A 56 -4.62 7.28 14.28
CA GLY A 56 -5.53 8.33 14.74
C GLY A 56 -5.21 9.73 14.20
N TYR A 57 -4.37 9.84 13.17
CA TYR A 57 -4.13 11.12 12.49
C TYR A 57 -5.39 11.56 11.72
N ARG A 58 -5.62 12.87 11.69
CA ARG A 58 -6.81 13.47 11.05
C ARG A 58 -6.72 13.48 9.53
N ASP A 59 -5.52 13.68 9.00
CA ASP A 59 -5.28 13.76 7.57
C ASP A 59 -4.02 12.98 7.16
N LEU A 60 -4.09 12.35 5.99
CA LEU A 60 -3.05 11.48 5.46
C LEU A 60 -1.75 12.25 5.18
N LYS A 61 -1.85 13.54 4.85
CA LYS A 61 -0.71 14.40 4.54
C LYS A 61 0.17 14.62 5.77
N THR A 62 -0.43 14.98 6.90
CA THR A 62 0.25 15.17 8.19
C THR A 62 0.86 13.86 8.66
N TYR A 63 0.13 12.74 8.54
CA TYR A 63 0.67 11.42 8.84
C TYR A 63 1.88 11.06 7.97
N TYR A 64 1.78 11.31 6.66
CA TYR A 64 2.84 11.00 5.73
C TYR A 64 4.12 11.79 6.04
N ILE A 65 4.00 13.09 6.26
CA ILE A 65 5.15 13.97 6.56
C ILE A 65 5.76 13.60 7.92
N HIS A 66 4.96 13.48 8.98
CA HIS A 66 5.49 13.32 10.34
C HIS A 66 5.88 11.88 10.69
N PHE A 67 5.20 10.88 10.12
CA PHE A 67 5.42 9.48 10.47
C PHE A 67 6.11 8.71 9.35
N VAL A 68 5.59 8.77 8.12
CA VAL A 68 6.09 7.93 7.03
C VAL A 68 7.48 8.40 6.56
N CYS A 69 7.67 9.70 6.33
CA CYS A 69 8.95 10.26 5.92
C CYS A 69 10.04 10.14 7.00
N HIS A 70 9.68 10.19 8.29
CA HIS A 70 10.68 10.13 9.36
C HIS A 70 11.01 8.70 9.81
N TYR A 71 10.02 7.79 9.83
CA TYR A 71 10.17 6.48 10.46
C TYR A 71 10.08 5.30 9.50
N LEU A 72 9.34 5.42 8.38
CA LEU A 72 9.19 4.33 7.40
C LEU A 72 10.17 4.43 6.23
N LEU A 73 10.66 5.63 5.87
CA LEU A 73 11.63 5.82 4.78
C LEU A 73 12.87 4.93 4.94
N ASN A 74 13.39 4.83 6.16
CA ASN A 74 14.57 4.00 6.46
C ASN A 74 14.26 2.50 6.44
N LYS A 75 13.00 2.10 6.62
CA LYS A 75 12.58 0.69 6.65
C LYS A 75 12.18 0.16 5.28
N PHE A 76 11.71 1.05 4.42
CA PHE A 76 11.28 0.71 3.07
C PHE A 76 11.86 1.74 2.08
N PRO A 77 13.16 1.64 1.74
CA PRO A 77 13.82 2.65 0.92
C PRO A 77 13.28 2.73 -0.52
N LYS A 78 12.66 1.65 -1.03
CA LYS A 78 11.98 1.63 -2.34
C LYS A 78 10.56 2.19 -2.32
N LEU A 79 9.98 2.35 -1.13
CA LEU A 79 8.58 2.74 -0.91
C LEU A 79 8.25 4.17 -1.36
N ILE A 80 9.26 5.02 -1.54
CA ILE A 80 9.07 6.48 -1.66
C ILE A 80 9.87 7.05 -2.83
N SER A 81 9.66 6.49 -4.02
CA SER A 81 9.96 7.23 -5.25
C SER A 81 8.98 8.42 -5.38
N ASP A 82 9.31 9.47 -6.14
CA ASP A 82 8.43 10.65 -6.27
C ASP A 82 7.06 10.32 -6.87
N LEU A 83 6.94 9.21 -7.59
CA LEU A 83 5.66 8.67 -8.07
C LEU A 83 4.77 8.21 -6.89
N HIS A 84 5.37 7.68 -5.83
CA HIS A 84 4.69 7.16 -4.65
C HIS A 84 4.12 8.28 -3.78
N LYS A 85 4.89 9.36 -3.60
CA LYS A 85 4.43 10.59 -2.93
C LYS A 85 3.21 11.17 -3.63
N LYS A 86 3.25 11.25 -4.97
CA LYS A 86 2.14 11.80 -5.77
C LYS A 86 0.88 10.95 -5.71
N ALA A 87 0.98 9.63 -5.70
CA ALA A 87 -0.17 8.75 -5.61
C ALA A 87 -0.83 8.83 -4.22
N LEU A 88 -0.04 8.84 -3.15
CA LEU A 88 -0.53 8.96 -1.77
C LEU A 88 -1.13 10.33 -1.47
N MET A 89 -0.64 11.41 -2.10
CA MET A 89 -1.20 12.76 -1.95
C MET A 89 -2.50 12.99 -2.73
N GLN A 90 -2.97 12.02 -3.52
CA GLN A 90 -4.22 12.09 -4.30
C GLN A 90 -5.36 11.23 -3.73
N ILE A 91 -5.09 10.49 -2.64
CA ILE A 91 -6.09 9.76 -1.84
C ILE A 91 -6.61 10.69 -0.75
#